data_AF-A0A965GBS3-F1
#
_entry.id   AF-A0A965GBS3-F1
#
_cell.length_a   1.000
_cell.length_b   1.000
_cell.length_c   1.000
_cell.angle_alpha   90.00
_cell.angle_beta   90.00
_cell.angle_gamma   90.00
#
_symmetry.space_group_name_H-M   'P 1'
#
loop_
_entity.id
_entity.type
_entity.pdbx_description
1 polymer ?
#
loop_
_entity_poly.entity_id
_entity_poly.type
_entity_poly.pdbx_seq_one_letter_code
_entity_poly.pdbx_strand_id
1 'polypeptide(L)' 'SILVISFFSSVFVALILWGAVDEINTIFAFAVGTFVVVALGFVVLNWAAKPDEDVKPGSPRLK' A
#
# COMPACT_ATOMS: atom_id res chain seq x y z
N SER A 1 -1.71 6.14 -7.54
CA SER A 1 -1.03 6.89 -6.46
C SER A 1 -0.87 6.04 -5.22
N ILE A 2 0.34 5.95 -4.67
CA ILE A 2 0.67 5.14 -3.47
C ILE A 2 -0.26 5.49 -2.29
N LEU A 3 -0.53 6.78 -2.08
CA LEU A 3 -1.41 7.26 -1.01
C LEU A 3 -2.86 6.77 -1.16
N VAL A 4 -3.38 6.69 -2.39
CA VAL A 4 -4.75 6.21 -2.65
C VAL A 4 -4.86 4.73 -2.33
N ILE A 5 -3.89 3.92 -2.76
CA ILE A 5 -3.86 2.49 -2.47
C ILE A 5 -3.78 2.25 -0.96
N SER A 6 -2.84 2.93 -0.29
CA SER A 6 -2.63 2.81 1.16
C SER A 6 -3.88 3.21 1.94
N PHE A 7 -4.58 4.26 1.53
CA PHE A 7 -5.83 4.71 2.15
C PHE A 7 -6.93 3.64 2.04
N PHE A 8 -7.21 3.12 0.83
CA PHE A 8 -8.25 2.10 0.66
C PHE A 8 -7.91 0.77 1.33
N SER A 9 -6.63 0.36 1.35
CA SER A 9 -6.19 -0.81 2.11
C SER A 9 -6.47 -0.64 3.62
N SER A 10 -6.23 0.55 4.16
CA SER A 10 -6.45 0.85 5.58
C SER A 10 -7.92 0.87 5.95
N VAL A 11 -8.76 1.48 5.11
CA VAL A 11 -10.22 1.47 5.28
C VAL A 11 -10.75 0.04 5.23
N PHE A 12 -10.27 -0.77 4.29
CA PHE A 12 -10.66 -2.17 4.18
C PHE A 12 -10.32 -2.98 5.45
N VAL A 13 -9.09 -2.83 5.97
CA VAL A 13 -8.68 -3.48 7.22
C VAL A 13 -9.51 -2.98 8.41
N ALA A 14 -9.78 -1.68 8.49
CA ALA A 14 -10.61 -1.10 9.54
C ALA A 14 -12.04 -1.67 9.51
N LEU A 15 -12.64 -1.84 8.33
CA LEU A 15 -13.99 -2.42 8.17
C LEU A 15 -14.05 -3.90 8.59
N ILE A 16 -13.01 -4.67 8.28
CA ILE A 16 -12.94 -6.07 8.72
C ILE A 16 -12.80 -6.15 10.24
N LEU A 17 -11.89 -5.36 10.82
CA LEU A 17 -11.67 -5.32 12.26
C LEU A 17 -12.89 -4.80 13.02
N TRP A 18 -13.64 -3.85 12.45
CA TRP A 18 -14.89 -3.39 13.03
C TRP A 18 -15.91 -4.52 13.24
N GLY A 19 -15.92 -5.53 12.36
CA GLY A 19 -16.76 -6.72 12.53
C GLY A 19 -16.17 -7.78 13.45
N ALA A 20 -14.91 -7.64 13.88
CA ALA A 20 -14.16 -8.68 14.60
C ALA A 20 -13.76 -8.28 16.03
N VAL A 21 -13.66 -6.99 16.34
CA VAL A 21 -13.27 -6.47 17.66
C VAL A 21 -14.12 -5.28 18.08
N ASP A 22 -14.38 -5.14 19.38
CA ASP A 22 -15.16 -4.03 19.95
C ASP A 22 -14.31 -2.79 20.32
N GLU A 23 -12.99 -2.95 20.36
CA GLU A 23 -12.08 -1.90 20.82
C GLU A 23 -11.65 -0.96 19.68
N ILE A 24 -12.20 0.25 19.67
CA ILE A 24 -11.92 1.26 18.62
C ILE A 24 -10.43 1.63 18.51
N ASN A 25 -9.70 1.63 19.62
CA ASN A 25 -8.27 1.90 19.64
C ASN A 25 -7.48 0.83 18.88
N THR A 26 -7.90 -0.43 19.02
CA THR A 26 -7.32 -1.58 18.32
C THR A 26 -7.57 -1.45 16.83
N ILE A 27 -8.82 -1.17 16.42
CA ILE A 27 -9.18 -0.95 15.01
C ILE A 27 -8.34 0.18 14.40
N PHE A 28 -8.23 1.31 15.11
CA PHE A 28 -7.48 2.47 14.63
C PHE A 28 -5.98 2.18 14.50
N ALA A 29 -5.38 1.49 15.48
CA ALA A 29 -3.97 1.12 15.45
C ALA A 29 -3.64 0.23 14.24
N PHE A 30 -4.48 -0.76 13.95
CA PHE A 30 -4.31 -1.63 12.78
C PHE A 30 -4.56 -0.91 11.46
N ALA A 31 -5.53 -0.01 11.40
CA ALA A 31 -5.79 0.79 10.20
C ALA A 31 -4.59 1.71 9.87
N VAL A 32 -4.07 2.43 10.87
CA VAL A 32 -2.88 3.27 10.72
C VAL A 32 -1.65 2.43 10.40
N GLY A 33 -1.49 1.28 11.06
CA GLY A 33 -0.40 0.33 10.77
C GLY A 33 -0.43 -0.15 9.32
N THR A 34 -1.62 -0.50 8.81
CA THR A 34 -1.81 -0.91 7.42
C THR A 34 -1.44 0.21 6.46
N PHE A 35 -1.86 1.45 6.75
CA PHE A 35 -1.51 2.60 5.93
C PHE A 35 0.01 2.75 5.79
N VAL A 36 0.71 2.71 6.93
CA VAL A 36 2.16 2.87 7.00
C VAL A 36 2.87 1.72 6.27
N VAL A 37 2.47 0.47 6.52
CA VAL A 37 3.10 -0.71 5.89
C VAL A 37 2.93 -0.69 4.38
N VAL A 38 1.73 -0.38 3.87
CA VAL A 38 1.48 -0.32 2.43
C VAL A 38 2.25 0.84 1.80
N ALA A 39 2.20 2.03 2.41
CA ALA A 39 2.91 3.20 1.91
C ALA A 39 4.43 2.97 1.88
N LEU A 40 5.02 2.46 2.96
CA LEU A 40 6.45 2.14 3.04
C LEU A 40 6.82 1.02 2.08
N GLY A 41 6.01 -0.03 1.97
CA GLY A 41 6.22 -1.12 1.01
C GLY A 41 6.33 -0.60 -0.42
N PHE A 42 5.40 0.26 -0.84
CA PHE A 42 5.45 0.88 -2.16
C PHE A 42 6.60 1.88 -2.33
N VAL A 43 6.98 2.63 -1.29
CA VAL A 43 8.14 3.52 -1.33
C VAL A 43 9.43 2.72 -1.51
N VAL A 44 9.59 1.61 -0.77
CA VAL A 44 10.74 0.71 -0.89
C VAL A 44 10.75 0.06 -2.28
N LEU A 45 9.61 -0.40 -2.79
CA LEU A 45 9.52 -0.94 -4.14
C LEU A 45 9.86 0.11 -5.20
N ASN A 46 9.43 1.36 -5.01
CA ASN A 46 9.77 2.45 -5.91
C ASN A 46 11.25 2.85 -5.83
N TRP A 47 11.89 2.68 -4.67
CA TRP A 47 13.32 2.92 -4.50
C TRP A 47 14.18 1.76 -5.03
N ALA A 48 13.70 0.53 -4.87
CA ALA A 48 14.34 -0.69 -5.38
C ALA A 48 14.08 -0.90 -6.88
N ALA A 49 13.03 -0.27 -7.43
CA ALA A 49 12.83 -0.18 -8.87
C ALA A 49 14.03 0.58 -9.44
N LYS A 50 14.93 -0.17 -10.09
CA LYS A 50 15.95 0.44 -10.94
C LYS A 50 15.20 1.33 -11.94
N PRO A 51 15.58 2.60 -12.12
CA PRO A 51 15.03 3.39 -13.20
C PRO A 51 15.35 2.62 -14.48
N ASP A 52 14.33 2.07 -15.13
CA ASP A 52 14.44 1.54 -16.48
C ASP A 52 14.80 2.74 -17.36
N GLU A 53 16.09 3.01 -17.54
CA GLU A 53 16.58 4.20 -18.23
C GLU A 53 16.16 4.26 -19.71
N ASP A 54 15.58 3.20 -20.30
CA ASP A 54 15.27 3.18 -21.74
C ASP A 54 14.03 2.40 -22.17
N VAL A 55 13.03 2.16 -21.30
CA VAL A 55 11.82 1.42 -21.71
C VAL A 55 10.65 2.38 -21.95
N LYS A 56 10.53 2.83 -23.21
CA LYS A 56 9.35 3.59 -23.68
C LYS A 56 8.08 2.74 -23.54
N PRO A 57 6.93 3.33 -23.16
CA PRO A 57 5.64 2.63 -23.18
C PRO A 57 5.38 2.05 -24.57
N GLY A 58 5.20 0.72 -24.67
CA GLY A 58 4.99 0.00 -25.93
C GLY A 58 6.21 -0.76 -26.48
N SER A 59 7.37 -0.69 -25.82
CA SER A 59 8.52 -1.54 -26.17
C SER A 59 8.46 -2.90 -25.44
N PRO A 60 8.81 -4.01 -26.11
CA PRO A 60 8.84 -5.33 -25.48
C PRO A 60 9.78 -5.36 -24.29
N ARG A 61 9.28 -5.81 -23.13
CA ARG A 61 10.06 -5.91 -21.88
C ARG A 61 11.02 -7.11 -21.84
N LEU A 62 11.11 -7.84 -22.95
CA LEU A 62 11.91 -9.06 -23.06
C LEU A 62 12.67 -8.98 -24.38
N LYS A 63 13.99 -9.13 -24.29
CA LYS A 63 14.85 -9.36 -25.45
C LYS A 63 14.67 -10.78 -25.95
#